data_AF-A0A0J9TFL1-F1
#
_entry.id   AF-A0A0J9TFL1-F1
#
_cell.length_a   1.000
_cell.length_b   1.000
_cell.length_c   1.000
_cell.angle_alpha   90.00
_cell.angle_beta   90.00
_cell.angle_gamma   90.00
#
_symmetry.space_group_name_H-M   'P 1'
#
loop_
_entity.id
_entity.type
_entity.pdbx_description
1 polymer ?
#
loop_
_entity_poly.entity_id
_entity_poly.type
_entity_poly.pdbx_seq_one_letter_code
_entity_poly.pdbx_strand_id
1 'polypeptide(L)'
;MEGDKEKMESLSSKVKEKFGSKVQIVNLKMDVKMPLFEIFLQANIHTQIKIFHARGRTLQYRLPPPFWTKCKLLKENKLLQEKYGGECAPGLFPRYDEYQMMEMMTECVFSDKYNYYVYDVNLEWENLCALTPENRELRKMVHQSVHVPTRLAVIKAFEEGIADFRDVIHEEHLMMLREQRKMKENRRYDF
;
A
#
# COMPACT_ATOMS: atom_id res chain seq x y z
N MET A 1 12.21 -9.34 -5.26
CA MET A 1 13.61 -9.25 -4.81
C MET A 1 14.12 -10.65 -4.46
N GLU A 2 15.43 -10.83 -4.21
CA GLU A 2 15.99 -12.14 -3.81
C GLU A 2 15.29 -12.72 -2.57
N GLY A 3 14.88 -11.87 -1.61
CA GLY A 3 14.16 -12.27 -0.41
C GLY A 3 12.68 -12.68 -0.58
N ASP A 4 12.12 -12.63 -1.80
CA ASP A 4 10.71 -13.00 -2.03
C ASP A 4 10.54 -14.35 -2.74
N LYS A 5 11.66 -14.98 -3.11
CA LYS A 5 11.65 -16.25 -3.83
C LYS A 5 10.87 -17.31 -3.08
N GLU A 6 11.13 -17.46 -1.78
CA GLU A 6 10.47 -18.45 -0.92
C GLU A 6 8.95 -18.19 -0.83
N LYS A 7 8.53 -16.92 -0.70
CA LYS A 7 7.12 -16.52 -0.70
C LYS A 7 6.44 -16.89 -2.01
N MET A 8 7.07 -16.52 -3.13
CA MET A 8 6.55 -16.82 -4.47
C MET A 8 6.43 -18.33 -4.70
N GLU A 9 7.44 -19.11 -4.32
CA GLU A 9 7.45 -20.57 -4.48
C GLU A 9 6.40 -21.26 -3.58
N SER A 10 6.27 -20.82 -2.33
CA SER A 10 5.24 -21.29 -1.39
C SER A 10 3.84 -21.04 -1.94
N LEU A 11 3.52 -19.79 -2.30
CA LEU A 11 2.20 -19.45 -2.83
C LEU A 11 1.93 -20.17 -4.15
N SER A 12 2.90 -20.21 -5.08
CA SER A 12 2.74 -20.91 -6.36
C SER A 12 2.42 -22.38 -6.18
N SER A 13 3.05 -23.05 -5.21
CA SER A 13 2.80 -24.46 -4.92
C SER A 13 1.38 -24.68 -4.42
N LYS A 14 0.91 -23.84 -3.49
CA LYS A 14 -0.48 -23.90 -2.96
C LYS A 14 -1.53 -23.61 -4.04
N VAL A 15 -1.26 -22.64 -4.92
CA VAL A 15 -2.14 -22.30 -6.06
C VAL A 15 -2.22 -23.49 -7.02
N LYS A 16 -1.09 -24.12 -7.37
CA LYS A 16 -1.08 -25.31 -8.23
C LYS A 16 -1.86 -26.47 -7.61
N GLU A 17 -1.64 -26.74 -6.33
CA GLU A 17 -2.29 -27.82 -5.60
C GLU A 17 -3.82 -27.64 -5.56
N LYS A 18 -4.30 -26.42 -5.24
CA LYS A 18 -5.73 -26.16 -5.05
C LYS A 18 -6.50 -25.99 -6.36
N PHE A 19 -5.93 -25.27 -7.32
CA PHE A 19 -6.66 -24.84 -8.52
C PHE A 19 -6.34 -25.67 -9.76
N GLY A 20 -5.23 -26.42 -9.76
CA GLY A 20 -4.81 -27.24 -10.89
C GLY A 20 -4.73 -26.40 -12.18
N SER A 21 -5.44 -26.85 -13.22
CA SER A 21 -5.49 -26.17 -14.52
C SER A 21 -6.46 -24.98 -14.61
N LYS A 22 -7.22 -24.67 -13.56
CA LYS A 22 -8.15 -23.52 -13.55
C LYS A 22 -7.42 -22.16 -13.49
N VAL A 23 -6.16 -22.15 -13.08
CA VAL A 23 -5.33 -20.95 -12.97
C VAL A 23 -4.01 -21.19 -13.69
N GLN A 24 -3.60 -20.23 -14.51
CA GLN A 24 -2.26 -20.18 -15.07
C GLN A 24 -1.36 -19.30 -14.19
N ILE A 25 -0.22 -19.82 -13.76
CA ILE A 25 0.76 -19.06 -12.99
C ILE A 25 1.80 -18.50 -13.95
N VAL A 26 1.98 -17.18 -13.91
CA VAL A 26 2.99 -16.46 -14.70
C VAL A 26 3.92 -15.73 -13.74
N ASN A 27 5.20 -16.10 -13.77
CA ASN A 27 6.25 -15.44 -12.98
C ASN A 27 7.04 -14.49 -13.87
N LEU A 28 6.86 -13.19 -13.67
CA LEU A 28 7.61 -12.14 -14.38
C LEU A 28 8.71 -11.59 -13.46
N LYS A 29 9.95 -11.66 -13.94
CA LYS A 29 11.10 -11.02 -13.28
C LYS A 29 11.48 -9.78 -14.07
N MET A 30 11.54 -8.64 -13.39
CA MET A 30 12.01 -7.37 -13.95
C MET A 30 13.27 -6.93 -13.21
N ASP A 31 14.26 -6.43 -13.94
CA ASP A 31 15.45 -5.83 -13.36
C ASP A 31 15.23 -4.33 -13.18
N VAL A 32 14.87 -3.94 -11.96
CA VAL A 32 14.59 -2.55 -11.60
C VAL A 32 15.19 -2.23 -10.23
N LYS A 33 15.65 -0.99 -10.07
CA LYS A 33 16.15 -0.46 -8.79
C LYS A 33 15.01 -0.04 -7.87
N MET A 34 14.07 -0.95 -7.62
CA MET A 34 12.92 -0.72 -6.73
C MET A 34 12.56 -2.05 -6.04
N PRO A 35 12.01 -2.01 -4.81
CA PRO A 35 11.56 -3.20 -4.08
C PRO A 35 10.24 -3.75 -4.63
N LEU A 36 10.17 -4.03 -5.95
CA LEU A 36 8.96 -4.52 -6.60
C LEU A 36 8.65 -5.97 -6.22
N PHE A 37 7.40 -6.21 -5.85
CA PHE A 37 6.79 -7.54 -5.75
C PHE A 37 5.29 -7.39 -5.71
N GLU A 38 4.64 -7.84 -6.77
CA GLU A 38 3.20 -7.75 -6.94
C GLU A 38 2.63 -9.14 -7.20
N ILE A 39 1.50 -9.44 -6.55
CA ILE A 39 0.75 -10.69 -6.69
C ILE A 39 -0.68 -10.29 -6.99
N PHE A 40 -1.19 -10.74 -8.13
CA PHE A 40 -2.56 -10.50 -8.53
C PHE A 40 -3.11 -11.68 -9.32
N LEU A 41 -4.44 -11.82 -9.33
CA LEU A 41 -5.18 -12.73 -10.19
C LEU A 41 -5.88 -11.89 -11.25
N GLN A 42 -5.72 -12.27 -12.51
CA GLN A 42 -6.38 -11.64 -13.63
C GLN A 42 -7.41 -12.61 -14.22
N ALA A 43 -8.63 -12.13 -14.46
CA ALA A 43 -9.65 -12.91 -15.17
C ALA A 43 -9.38 -12.88 -16.69
N ASN A 44 -10.16 -13.64 -17.46
CA ASN A 44 -10.07 -13.63 -18.92
C ASN A 44 -10.38 -12.24 -19.53
N ILE A 45 -11.11 -11.39 -18.80
CA ILE A 45 -11.30 -10.00 -19.14
C ILE A 45 -10.13 -9.20 -18.56
N HIS A 46 -9.31 -8.63 -19.43
CA HIS A 46 -8.06 -7.96 -19.04
C HIS A 46 -8.22 -6.82 -18.02
N THR A 47 -9.40 -6.20 -17.94
CA THR A 47 -9.73 -5.14 -16.97
C THR A 47 -10.12 -5.65 -15.58
N GLN A 48 -10.31 -6.97 -15.42
CA GLN A 48 -10.69 -7.59 -14.15
C GLN A 48 -9.47 -8.21 -13.48
N ILE A 49 -8.94 -7.52 -12.48
CA ILE A 49 -7.75 -7.90 -11.74
C ILE A 49 -8.08 -7.84 -10.24
N LYS A 50 -7.58 -8.79 -9.46
CA LYS A 50 -7.60 -8.76 -8.01
C LYS A 50 -6.17 -8.75 -7.49
N ILE A 51 -5.77 -7.65 -6.85
CA ILE A 51 -4.41 -7.49 -6.30
C ILE A 51 -4.40 -7.97 -4.85
N PHE A 52 -3.48 -8.86 -4.52
CA PHE A 52 -3.34 -9.47 -3.19
C PHE A 52 -2.13 -8.96 -2.42
N HIS A 53 -1.08 -8.61 -3.15
CA HIS A 53 0.13 -8.04 -2.58
C HIS A 53 0.73 -7.07 -3.59
N ALA A 54 1.19 -5.91 -3.14
CA ALA A 54 1.85 -4.98 -4.03
C ALA A 54 2.86 -4.10 -3.31
N ARG A 55 4.11 -4.19 -3.74
CA ARG A 55 5.20 -3.30 -3.36
C ARG A 55 5.72 -2.59 -4.60
N GLY A 56 5.90 -1.28 -4.50
CA GLY A 56 6.31 -0.44 -5.62
C GLY A 56 5.28 0.62 -6.01
N ARG A 57 4.99 0.73 -7.31
CA ARG A 57 4.13 1.80 -7.83
C ARG A 57 2.66 1.63 -7.42
N THR A 58 2.23 0.40 -7.20
CA THR A 58 0.88 0.08 -6.74
C THR A 58 0.79 0.33 -5.24
N LEU A 59 -0.07 1.27 -4.87
CA LEU A 59 -0.23 1.72 -3.50
C LEU A 59 -1.19 0.80 -2.73
N GLN A 60 -0.98 0.67 -1.42
CA GLN A 60 -1.75 -0.22 -0.54
C GLN A 60 -3.27 -0.03 -0.64
N TYR A 61 -3.78 1.16 -0.93
CA TYR A 61 -5.23 1.40 -1.09
C TYR A 61 -5.87 0.57 -2.22
N ARG A 62 -5.07 0.02 -3.14
CA ARG A 62 -5.52 -0.90 -4.21
C ARG A 62 -5.69 -2.34 -3.72
N LEU A 63 -5.15 -2.65 -2.54
CA LEU A 63 -5.26 -3.96 -1.91
C LEU A 63 -6.55 -4.05 -1.09
N PRO A 64 -7.11 -5.26 -0.92
CA PRO A 64 -8.15 -5.52 0.07
C PRO A 64 -7.74 -5.11 1.49
N PRO A 65 -8.68 -4.61 2.33
CA PRO A 65 -8.40 -4.17 3.70
C PRO A 65 -7.61 -5.16 4.58
N PRO A 66 -7.80 -6.50 4.49
CA PRO A 66 -7.02 -7.45 5.29
C PRO A 66 -5.50 -7.40 5.06
N PHE A 67 -5.05 -6.89 3.90
CA PHE A 67 -3.63 -6.75 3.58
C PHE A 67 -3.06 -5.40 3.98
N TRP A 68 -3.88 -4.48 4.49
CA TRP A 68 -3.43 -3.15 4.86
C TRP A 68 -2.58 -3.18 6.12
N THR A 69 -1.42 -2.55 6.01
CA THR A 69 -0.56 -2.19 7.12
C THR A 69 -0.87 -0.77 7.56
N LYS A 70 -0.82 -0.54 8.87
CA LYS A 70 -1.08 0.75 9.49
C LYS A 70 0.18 1.34 10.09
N CYS A 71 0.34 2.66 9.96
CA CYS A 71 1.38 3.42 10.65
C CYS A 71 0.80 4.16 11.86
N LYS A 72 1.13 3.68 13.07
CA LYS A 72 0.65 4.27 14.33
C LYS A 72 1.12 5.72 14.50
N LEU A 73 2.33 6.05 14.05
CA LEU A 73 2.88 7.41 14.13
C LEU A 73 2.01 8.42 13.38
N LEU A 74 1.46 8.05 12.22
CA LEU A 74 0.54 8.92 11.47
C LEU A 74 -0.80 9.11 12.19
N LYS A 75 -1.23 8.17 13.02
CA LYS A 75 -2.42 8.32 13.85
C LYS A 75 -2.16 9.22 15.06
N GLU A 76 -0.96 9.14 15.63
CA GLU A 76 -0.61 9.80 16.90
C GLU A 76 -0.04 11.20 16.70
N ASN A 77 0.53 11.52 15.53
CA ASN A 77 1.17 12.80 15.25
C ASN A 77 0.46 13.55 14.11
N LYS A 78 -0.27 14.60 14.48
CA LYS A 78 -1.04 15.44 13.53
C LYS A 78 -0.20 16.05 12.42
N LEU A 79 1.03 16.48 12.71
CA LEU A 79 1.90 17.09 11.69
C LEU A 79 2.33 16.05 10.64
N LEU A 80 2.67 14.84 11.07
CA LEU A 80 2.97 13.75 10.15
C LEU A 80 1.71 13.30 9.38
N GLN A 81 0.55 13.30 10.03
CA GLN A 81 -0.73 13.01 9.40
C GLN A 81 -1.10 14.02 8.30
N GLU A 82 -0.89 15.31 8.57
CA GLU A 82 -1.13 16.40 7.61
C GLU A 82 -0.17 16.30 6.41
N LYS A 83 1.06 15.84 6.64
CA LYS A 83 2.08 15.69 5.59
C LYS A 83 1.86 14.45 4.72
N TYR A 84 1.59 13.30 5.34
CA TYR A 84 1.60 11.99 4.67
C TYR A 84 0.22 11.36 4.50
N GLY A 85 -0.81 11.92 5.12
CA GLY A 85 -2.16 11.38 5.18
C GLY A 85 -2.38 10.46 6.39
N GLY A 86 -3.47 9.69 6.33
CA GLY A 86 -3.90 8.83 7.44
C GLY A 86 -3.01 7.60 7.69
N GLU A 87 -3.39 6.79 8.69
CA GLU A 87 -2.63 5.61 9.12
C GLU A 87 -2.41 4.56 8.02
N CYS A 88 -3.20 4.60 6.93
CA CYS A 88 -3.12 3.74 5.75
C CYS A 88 -2.40 4.43 4.56
N ALA A 89 -1.49 5.35 4.84
CA ALA A 89 -0.79 6.14 3.82
C ALA A 89 -0.19 5.29 2.68
N PRO A 90 -0.01 5.87 1.47
CA PRO A 90 0.74 5.26 0.39
C PRO A 90 2.14 4.76 0.80
N GLY A 91 2.60 3.64 0.25
CA GLY A 91 3.97 3.15 0.42
C GLY A 91 4.24 2.33 1.68
N LEU A 92 3.23 2.14 2.54
CA LEU A 92 3.31 1.21 3.65
C LEU A 92 3.43 -0.23 3.13
N PHE A 93 4.32 -1.02 3.76
CA PHE A 93 4.58 -2.38 3.33
C PHE A 93 3.38 -3.28 3.66
N PRO A 94 2.64 -3.82 2.67
CA PRO A 94 1.42 -4.57 2.94
C PRO A 94 1.71 -5.91 3.61
N ARG A 95 0.76 -6.37 4.43
CA ARG A 95 0.85 -7.68 5.08
C ARG A 95 0.88 -8.79 4.03
N TYR A 96 1.83 -9.71 4.18
CA TYR A 96 1.85 -10.94 3.40
C TYR A 96 1.09 -12.03 4.17
N ASP A 97 -0.03 -12.48 3.63
CA ASP A 97 -0.90 -13.47 4.27
C ASP A 97 -1.45 -14.46 3.24
N GLU A 98 -0.72 -15.56 3.01
CA GLU A 98 -1.10 -16.56 2.00
C GLU A 98 -2.46 -17.19 2.27
N TYR A 99 -2.87 -17.31 3.53
CA TYR A 99 -4.18 -17.88 3.86
C TYR A 99 -5.29 -16.99 3.30
N GLN A 100 -5.26 -15.69 3.59
CA GLN A 100 -6.22 -14.73 3.06
C GLN A 100 -6.16 -14.63 1.54
N MET A 101 -4.96 -14.71 0.94
CA MET A 101 -4.82 -14.72 -0.52
C MET A 101 -5.51 -15.94 -1.13
N MET A 102 -5.27 -17.14 -0.57
CA MET A 102 -5.86 -18.38 -1.08
C MET A 102 -7.38 -18.41 -0.90
N GLU A 103 -7.92 -17.88 0.21
CA GLU A 103 -9.36 -17.75 0.43
C GLU A 103 -9.99 -16.87 -0.66
N MET A 104 -9.47 -15.66 -0.85
CA MET A 104 -9.99 -14.74 -1.88
C MET A 104 -9.81 -15.28 -3.30
N MET A 105 -8.69 -15.93 -3.62
CA MET A 105 -8.51 -16.59 -4.92
C MET A 105 -9.53 -17.71 -5.13
N THR A 106 -9.87 -18.46 -4.07
CA THR A 106 -10.88 -19.52 -4.14
C THR A 106 -12.23 -18.96 -4.50
N GLU A 107 -12.63 -17.87 -3.85
CA GLU A 107 -13.86 -17.18 -4.20
C GLU A 107 -13.84 -16.66 -5.64
N CYS A 108 -12.72 -16.10 -6.10
CA CYS A 108 -12.60 -15.61 -7.48
C CYS A 108 -12.66 -16.73 -8.53
N VAL A 109 -12.04 -17.88 -8.26
CA VAL A 109 -11.94 -19.00 -9.23
C VAL A 109 -13.20 -19.86 -9.27
N PHE A 110 -13.89 -20.01 -8.13
CA PHE A 110 -15.03 -20.92 -8.00
C PHE A 110 -16.38 -20.22 -7.80
N SER A 111 -16.42 -18.91 -7.58
CA SER A 111 -17.66 -18.14 -7.46
C SER A 111 -17.81 -17.15 -8.61
N ASP A 112 -18.87 -17.30 -9.39
CA ASP A 112 -19.25 -16.34 -10.44
C ASP A 112 -19.57 -14.94 -9.89
N LYS A 113 -19.74 -14.78 -8.57
CA LYS A 113 -19.98 -13.49 -7.93
C LYS A 113 -18.86 -12.47 -8.18
N TYR A 114 -17.62 -12.92 -8.38
CA TYR A 114 -16.49 -12.01 -8.58
C TYR A 114 -16.17 -11.71 -10.04
N ASN A 115 -16.85 -12.35 -11.00
CA ASN A 115 -16.84 -11.95 -12.43
C ASN A 115 -17.40 -10.53 -12.65
N TYR A 116 -17.91 -9.86 -11.61
CA TYR A 116 -18.53 -8.54 -11.68
C TYR A 116 -17.76 -7.42 -10.98
N TYR A 117 -16.63 -7.69 -10.32
CA TYR A 117 -15.77 -6.60 -9.86
C TYR A 117 -14.91 -6.11 -11.03
N VAL A 118 -15.59 -5.51 -12.02
CA VAL A 118 -15.03 -4.36 -12.72
C VAL A 118 -14.50 -3.44 -11.62
N TYR A 119 -13.26 -2.97 -11.73
CA TYR A 119 -12.87 -1.79 -10.95
C TYR A 119 -13.70 -0.60 -11.45
N ASP A 120 -15.01 -0.59 -11.17
CA ASP A 120 -15.62 0.66 -10.73
C ASP A 120 -14.74 1.06 -9.56
N VAL A 121 -14.02 2.16 -9.77
CA VAL A 121 -13.16 2.82 -8.80
C VAL A 121 -13.77 2.55 -7.43
N ASN A 122 -13.06 1.83 -6.55
CA ASN A 122 -13.66 1.37 -5.31
C ASN A 122 -13.95 2.59 -4.42
N LEU A 123 -15.10 3.25 -4.66
CA LEU A 123 -15.54 4.49 -4.03
C LEU A 123 -15.98 4.21 -2.58
N GLU A 124 -16.29 2.96 -2.27
CA GLU A 124 -17.00 2.57 -1.04
C GLU A 124 -16.13 2.51 0.20
N TRP A 125 -14.82 2.25 0.10
CA TRP A 125 -14.13 1.75 1.29
C TRP A 125 -13.48 2.82 2.17
N GLU A 126 -13.15 4.02 1.67
CA GLU A 126 -12.77 5.17 2.52
C GLU A 126 -13.11 6.57 1.94
N ASN A 127 -13.79 6.67 0.79
CA ASN A 127 -13.93 7.95 0.07
C ASN A 127 -15.36 8.38 -0.26
N LEU A 128 -16.41 7.71 0.24
CA LEU A 128 -17.79 8.15 0.02
C LEU A 128 -18.00 9.62 0.45
N CYS A 129 -17.45 10.02 1.60
CA CYS A 129 -17.42 11.43 2.01
C CYS A 129 -16.54 12.27 1.07
N ALA A 130 -15.36 11.77 0.70
CA ALA A 130 -14.46 12.49 -0.19
C ALA A 130 -15.05 12.71 -1.59
N LEU A 131 -16.03 11.93 -2.06
CA LEU A 131 -16.58 11.98 -3.43
C LEU A 131 -17.87 12.78 -3.54
N THR A 132 -18.44 13.23 -2.43
CA THR A 132 -19.64 14.08 -2.48
C THR A 132 -19.32 15.42 -3.17
N PRO A 133 -20.26 16.04 -3.89
CA PRO A 133 -20.01 17.31 -4.58
C PRO A 133 -19.43 18.41 -3.67
N GLU A 134 -19.83 18.42 -2.41
CA GLU A 134 -19.45 19.40 -1.39
C GLU A 134 -17.94 19.36 -1.09
N ASN A 135 -17.30 18.20 -1.23
CA ASN A 135 -15.88 18.01 -0.94
C ASN A 135 -14.98 18.20 -2.16
N ARG A 136 -15.49 18.71 -3.29
CA ARG A 136 -14.72 18.84 -4.54
C ARG A 136 -13.45 19.66 -4.41
N GLU A 137 -13.51 20.80 -3.75
CA GLU A 137 -12.34 21.66 -3.56
C GLU A 137 -11.38 21.08 -2.53
N LEU A 138 -11.91 20.49 -1.46
CA LEU A 138 -11.10 19.78 -0.46
C LEU A 138 -10.34 18.59 -1.10
N ARG A 139 -10.98 17.83 -2.00
CA ARG A 139 -10.32 16.76 -2.77
C ARG A 139 -9.13 17.29 -3.55
N LYS A 140 -9.34 18.39 -4.30
CA LYS A 140 -8.29 18.98 -5.12
C LYS A 140 -7.12 19.44 -4.24
N MET A 141 -7.42 20.09 -3.12
CA MET A 141 -6.43 20.50 -2.13
C MET A 141 -5.66 19.30 -1.59
N VAL A 142 -6.34 18.32 -0.98
CA VAL A 142 -5.70 17.12 -0.38
C VAL A 142 -4.92 16.32 -1.43
N HIS A 143 -5.41 16.25 -2.67
CA HIS A 143 -4.69 15.63 -3.77
C HIS A 143 -3.35 16.32 -4.06
N GLN A 144 -3.36 17.64 -4.14
CA GLN A 144 -2.20 18.45 -4.46
C GLN A 144 -1.23 18.62 -3.28
N SER A 145 -1.75 18.73 -2.05
CA SER A 145 -0.95 19.01 -0.85
C SER A 145 -0.48 17.75 -0.13
N VAL A 146 -1.21 16.63 -0.23
CA VAL A 146 -0.89 15.39 0.50
C VAL A 146 -0.61 14.23 -0.45
N HIS A 147 -1.55 13.87 -1.33
CA HIS A 147 -1.43 12.62 -2.09
C HIS A 147 -0.28 12.64 -3.10
N VAL A 148 -0.14 13.69 -3.91
CA VAL A 148 0.94 13.80 -4.90
C VAL A 148 2.31 13.89 -4.21
N PRO A 149 2.54 14.78 -3.24
CA PRO A 149 3.83 14.84 -2.53
C PRO A 149 4.20 13.52 -1.83
N THR A 150 3.24 12.90 -1.13
CA THR A 150 3.47 11.60 -0.48
C THR A 150 3.85 10.53 -1.49
N ARG A 151 3.16 10.48 -2.65
CA ARG A 151 3.48 9.52 -3.70
C ARG A 151 4.91 9.71 -4.24
N LEU A 152 5.33 10.95 -4.46
CA LEU A 152 6.69 11.25 -4.91
C LEU A 152 7.74 10.86 -3.86
N ALA A 153 7.46 11.13 -2.57
CA ALA A 153 8.33 10.73 -1.47
C ALA A 153 8.48 9.21 -1.38
N VAL A 154 7.38 8.46 -1.54
CA VAL A 154 7.40 6.99 -1.57
C VAL A 154 8.21 6.47 -2.76
N ILE A 155 8.01 7.01 -3.96
CA ILE A 155 8.77 6.59 -5.15
C ILE A 155 10.27 6.81 -4.92
N LYS A 156 10.65 7.98 -4.40
CA LYS A 156 12.04 8.28 -4.08
C LYS A 156 12.63 7.31 -3.04
N ALA A 157 11.90 7.06 -1.95
CA ALA A 157 12.32 6.09 -0.94
C ALA A 157 12.54 4.68 -1.55
N PHE A 158 11.66 4.28 -2.48
CA PHE A 158 11.76 3.00 -3.18
C PHE A 158 12.97 2.94 -4.11
N GLU A 159 13.31 4.03 -4.81
CA GLU A 159 14.52 4.16 -5.61
C GLU A 159 15.80 4.10 -4.75
N GLU A 160 15.71 4.54 -3.49
CA GLU A 160 16.78 4.43 -2.48
C GLU A 160 16.84 3.04 -1.80
N GLY A 161 15.94 2.12 -2.16
CA GLY A 161 15.92 0.74 -1.65
C GLY A 161 15.12 0.55 -0.36
N ILE A 162 14.44 1.59 0.14
CA ILE A 162 13.56 1.49 1.30
C ILE A 162 12.30 0.73 0.87
N ALA A 163 12.02 -0.41 1.49
CA ALA A 163 10.85 -1.21 1.14
C ALA A 163 9.57 -0.80 1.90
N ASP A 164 9.72 -0.25 3.10
CA ASP A 164 8.62 0.15 3.97
C ASP A 164 8.71 1.64 4.30
N PHE A 165 7.76 2.44 3.80
CA PHE A 165 7.79 3.88 4.01
C PHE A 165 7.61 4.29 5.49
N ARG A 166 7.25 3.36 6.38
CA ARG A 166 7.27 3.59 7.83
C ARG A 166 8.66 3.95 8.35
N ASP A 167 9.71 3.47 7.70
CA ASP A 167 11.09 3.76 8.11
C ASP A 167 11.39 5.25 7.94
N VAL A 168 10.98 5.83 6.80
CA VAL A 168 11.09 7.29 6.53
C VAL A 168 10.27 8.10 7.53
N ILE A 169 9.04 7.69 7.79
CA ILE A 169 8.15 8.36 8.76
C ILE A 169 8.77 8.32 10.16
N HIS A 170 9.38 7.19 10.54
CA HIS A 170 10.01 7.01 11.84
C HIS A 170 11.25 7.91 11.98
N GLU A 171 12.12 7.96 10.98
CA GLU A 171 13.30 8.83 10.98
C GLU A 171 12.91 10.30 11.09
N GLU A 172 11.92 10.75 10.33
CA GLU A 172 11.43 12.13 10.41
C GLU A 172 10.85 12.43 11.80
N HIS A 173 10.08 11.49 12.37
CA HIS A 173 9.56 11.65 13.72
C HIS A 173 10.69 11.83 14.74
N LEU A 174 11.77 11.05 14.64
CA LEU A 174 12.94 11.19 15.51
C LEU A 174 13.65 12.54 15.33
N MET A 175 13.74 13.05 14.11
CA MET A 175 14.30 14.39 13.85
C MET A 175 13.46 15.48 14.51
N MET A 176 12.13 15.43 14.36
CA MET A 176 11.22 16.37 15.02
C MET A 176 11.39 16.37 16.54
N LEU A 177 11.52 15.18 17.16
CA LEU A 177 11.76 15.07 18.60
C LEU A 177 13.11 15.69 19.02
N ARG A 178 14.16 15.53 18.21
CA ARG A 178 15.47 16.16 18.47
C ARG A 178 15.40 17.67 18.39
N GLU A 179 14.70 18.22 17.40
CA GLU A 179 14.52 19.67 17.25
C GLU A 179 13.71 20.27 18.40
N GLN A 180 12.64 19.59 18.83
CA GLN A 180 11.87 19.99 20.00
C GLN A 180 12.71 20.01 21.28
N ARG A 181 13.63 19.04 21.46
CA ARG A 181 14.56 19.04 22.61
C ARG A 181 15.52 20.22 22.54
N LYS A 182 16.15 20.48 21.40
CA LYS A 182 17.05 21.63 21.20
C LYS A 182 16.34 22.97 21.48
N MET A 183 15.11 23.15 21.00
CA MET A 183 14.35 24.37 21.28
C MET A 183 14.02 24.54 22.76
N LYS A 184 13.69 23.46 23.47
CA LYS A 184 13.45 23.50 24.91
C LYS A 184 14.72 23.82 25.70
N GLU A 185 15.85 23.28 25.28
CA GLU A 185 17.16 23.58 25.88
C GLU A 185 17.53 25.04 25.65
N ASN A 186 17.45 25.55 24.42
CA ASN A 186 17.76 26.95 24.12
C ASN A 186 16.89 27.94 24.90
N ARG A 187 15.58 27.69 25.02
CA ARG A 187 14.67 28.49 25.85
C ARG A 187 15.00 28.45 27.35
N ARG A 188 15.74 27.46 27.81
CA ARG A 188 16.19 27.34 29.20
C ARG A 188 17.45 28.17 29.47
N TYR A 189 18.16 28.59 28.42
CA TYR A 189 19.39 29.39 28.49
C TYR A 189 19.21 30.85 28.03
N ASP A 190 18.03 31.24 27.57
CA ASP A 190 17.65 32.64 27.42
C ASP A 190 17.36 33.22 28.83
N PHE A 191 18.36 33.91 29.40
CA PHE A 191 18.28 34.68 30.65
C PHE A 191 17.53 36.00 30.46
#